data_AF-A0A535BG86-F1
#
_entry.id   AF-A0A535BG86-F1
#
_cell.length_a   1.000
_cell.length_b   1.000
_cell.length_c   1.000
_cell.angle_alpha   90.00
_cell.angle_beta   90.00
_cell.angle_gamma   90.00
#
_symmetry.space_group_name_H-M   'P 1'
#
loop_
_entity.id
_entity.type
_entity.pdbx_description
1 polymer ?
#
loop_
_entity_poly.entity_id
_entity_poly.type
_entity_poly.pdbx_seq_one_letter_code
_entity_poly.pdbx_strand_id
1 'polypeptide(L)'
;MARLRVLYLGPHPPSPIAVRPWLFLGAMKARHQVDVLAVTQYRPGVADRLAALRHLPDPAFPLQAMAVESLAMRREVRRAVASTGYDVIHVEHVRALAFVPEDARHRVLFDAVDCLTDLFSQAAPYQRVARRPIFRQEAGR
;
A
#
# COMPACT_ATOMS: atom_id res chain seq x y z
N MET A 1 22.73 15.69 8.52
CA MET A 1 21.81 14.59 8.88
C MET A 1 22.46 13.27 8.49
N ALA A 2 22.26 12.19 9.26
CA ALA A 2 22.78 10.87 8.92
C ALA A 2 22.06 10.29 7.68
N ARG A 3 22.77 9.47 6.90
CA ARG A 3 22.19 8.77 5.75
C ARG A 3 21.35 7.59 6.24
N LEU A 4 20.05 7.64 5.98
CA LEU A 4 19.11 6.57 6.32
C LEU A 4 18.97 5.53 5.21
N ARG A 5 18.56 4.33 5.58
CA ARG A 5 18.09 3.26 4.70
C ARG A 5 16.57 3.23 4.75
N VAL A 6 15.95 3.58 3.63
CA VAL A 6 14.50 3.72 3.50
C VAL A 6 13.96 2.67 2.55
N LEU A 7 12.95 1.92 3.00
CA LEU A 7 12.13 1.08 2.14
C LEU A 7 10.87 1.85 1.77
N TYR A 8 10.69 2.17 0.49
CA TYR A 8 9.46 2.74 -0.02
C TYR A 8 8.52 1.64 -0.52
N LEU A 9 7.29 1.64 -0.03
CA LEU A 9 6.23 0.73 -0.42
C LEU A 9 5.07 1.50 -1.01
N GLY A 10 4.68 1.16 -2.24
CA GLY A 10 3.54 1.79 -2.91
C GLY A 10 2.70 0.79 -3.71
N PRO A 11 1.43 1.12 -3.99
CA PRO A 11 0.56 0.26 -4.79
C PRO A 11 0.99 0.20 -6.26
N HIS A 12 1.69 1.22 -6.75
CA HIS A 12 2.12 1.35 -8.14
C HIS A 12 3.56 1.88 -8.21
N PRO A 13 4.32 1.55 -9.27
CA PRO A 13 5.65 2.10 -9.45
C PRO A 13 5.59 3.62 -9.59
N PRO A 14 6.48 4.37 -8.91
CA PRO A 14 6.60 5.80 -9.13
C PRO A 14 6.99 6.06 -10.59
N SER A 15 6.36 7.05 -11.21
CA SER A 15 6.56 7.37 -12.62
C SER A 15 6.40 8.87 -12.85
N PRO A 16 6.86 9.42 -14.00
CA PRO A 16 6.62 10.83 -14.34
C PRO A 16 5.14 11.24 -14.40
N ILE A 17 4.21 10.28 -14.46
CA ILE A 17 2.76 10.53 -14.40
C ILE A 17 2.29 10.54 -12.94
N ALA A 18 2.83 9.64 -12.11
CA ALA A 18 2.69 9.68 -10.65
C ALA A 18 3.74 10.64 -10.05
N VAL A 19 3.61 11.93 -10.39
CA VAL A 19 4.65 12.95 -10.15
C VAL A 19 5.05 13.07 -8.68
N ARG A 20 4.09 13.02 -7.74
CA ARG A 20 4.37 13.19 -6.31
C ARG A 20 5.39 12.16 -5.79
N PRO A 21 5.13 10.84 -5.84
CA PRO A 21 6.10 9.88 -5.37
C PRO A 21 7.39 9.90 -6.19
N TRP A 22 7.32 10.23 -7.49
CA TRP A 22 8.50 10.36 -8.34
C TRP A 22 9.46 11.48 -7.89
N LEU A 23 8.97 12.71 -7.70
CA LEU A 23 9.77 13.84 -7.26
C LEU A 23 10.27 13.65 -5.83
N PHE A 24 9.39 13.15 -4.94
CA PHE A 24 9.74 12.88 -3.55
C PHE A 24 10.86 11.84 -3.44
N LEU A 25 10.76 10.71 -4.16
CA LEU A 25 11.80 9.70 -4.17
C LEU A 25 13.09 10.19 -4.82
N GLY A 26 13.00 11.05 -5.83
CA GLY A 26 14.16 11.72 -6.41
C GLY A 26 14.92 12.54 -5.35
N ALA A 27 14.21 13.34 -4.57
CA ALA A 27 14.81 14.12 -3.48
C ALA A 27 15.38 13.24 -2.36
N MET A 28 14.71 12.14 -1.99
CA MET A 28 15.21 11.21 -0.97
C MET A 28 16.49 10.50 -1.42
N LYS A 29 16.55 10.02 -2.66
CA LYS A 29 17.73 9.31 -3.20
C LYS A 29 18.99 10.16 -3.21
N ALA A 30 18.86 11.49 -3.27
CA ALA A 30 19.99 12.41 -3.19
C ALA A 30 20.66 12.42 -1.79
N ARG A 31 19.97 11.95 -0.74
CA ARG A 31 20.43 12.05 0.67
C ARG A 31 20.42 10.73 1.43
N HIS A 32 19.66 9.75 0.94
CA HIS A 32 19.36 8.49 1.63
C HIS A 32 19.51 7.31 0.67
N GLN A 33 19.71 6.11 1.20
CA GLN A 33 19.56 4.89 0.41
C GLN A 33 18.07 4.55 0.36
N VAL A 34 17.52 4.42 -0.84
CA VAL A 34 16.08 4.18 -1.02
C VAL A 34 15.87 2.99 -1.93
N ASP A 35 15.29 1.94 -1.35
CA ASP A 35 14.81 0.77 -2.08
C ASP A 35 13.29 0.92 -2.30
N VAL A 36 12.80 0.56 -3.48
CA VAL A 36 11.39 0.73 -3.87
C VAL A 36 10.79 -0.64 -4.15
N LEU A 37 9.73 -1.00 -3.44
CA LEU A 37 8.89 -2.14 -3.80
C LEU A 37 7.48 -1.64 -4.13
N ALA A 38 7.02 -2.01 -5.32
CA ALA A 38 5.69 -1.68 -5.78
C ALA A 38 5.15 -2.76 -6.72
N VAL A 39 3.83 -2.84 -6.85
CA VAL A 39 3.17 -3.78 -7.76
C VAL A 39 3.19 -3.19 -9.18
N THR A 40 4.05 -3.73 -10.05
CA THR A 40 4.16 -3.29 -11.46
C THR A 40 2.95 -3.73 -12.29
N GLN A 41 2.47 -4.94 -12.06
CA GLN A 41 1.26 -5.49 -12.68
C GLN A 41 0.49 -6.33 -11.66
N TYR A 42 -0.75 -5.94 -11.37
CA TYR A 42 -1.59 -6.71 -10.47
C TYR A 42 -2.35 -7.81 -11.23
N ARG A 43 -1.96 -9.07 -11.00
CA ARG A 43 -2.61 -10.26 -11.57
C ARG A 43 -2.79 -11.32 -10.47
N PRO A 44 -3.84 -11.21 -9.64
CA PRO A 44 -4.03 -12.12 -8.52
C PRO A 44 -4.43 -13.52 -9.00
N GLY A 45 -3.69 -14.51 -8.53
CA GLY A 45 -4.04 -15.92 -8.66
C GLY A 45 -5.14 -16.33 -7.68
N VAL A 46 -5.57 -17.59 -7.75
CA VAL A 46 -6.55 -18.16 -6.81
C VAL A 46 -6.04 -18.08 -5.37
N ALA A 47 -4.76 -18.38 -5.15
CA ALA A 47 -4.15 -18.32 -3.81
C ALA A 47 -4.16 -16.90 -3.22
N ASP A 48 -3.91 -15.86 -4.01
CA ASP A 48 -3.98 -14.46 -3.57
C ASP A 48 -5.41 -14.09 -3.13
N ARG A 49 -6.40 -14.51 -3.92
CA ARG A 49 -7.82 -14.27 -3.62
C ARG A 49 -8.25 -14.98 -2.35
N LEU A 50 -7.85 -16.24 -2.17
CA LEU A 50 -8.13 -16.99 -0.94
C LEU A 50 -7.44 -16.35 0.27
N ALA A 51 -6.19 -15.91 0.12
CA ALA A 51 -5.47 -15.19 1.18
C ALA A 51 -6.18 -13.89 1.56
N ALA A 52 -6.79 -13.19 0.60
CA ALA A 52 -7.55 -11.97 0.88
C ALA A 52 -8.75 -12.24 1.81
N LEU A 53 -9.39 -13.41 1.70
CA LEU A 53 -10.59 -13.76 2.49
C LEU A 53 -10.34 -13.79 4.00
N ARG A 54 -9.09 -13.95 4.45
CA ARG A 54 -8.76 -13.93 5.90
C ARG A 54 -9.11 -12.61 6.58
N HIS A 55 -9.27 -11.55 5.80
CA HIS A 55 -9.64 -10.22 6.29
C HIS A 55 -11.16 -10.02 6.37
N LEU A 56 -11.98 -10.90 5.77
CA LEU A 56 -13.44 -10.80 5.81
C LEU A 56 -14.05 -10.77 7.23
N PRO A 57 -13.52 -11.50 8.23
CA PRO A 57 -14.09 -11.46 9.57
C PRO A 57 -13.86 -10.13 10.30
N ASP A 58 -12.93 -9.29 9.83
CA ASP A 58 -12.62 -8.00 10.44
C ASP A 58 -13.37 -6.89 9.69
N PRO A 59 -14.49 -6.37 10.23
CA PRO A 59 -15.27 -5.32 9.59
C PRO A 59 -14.53 -3.97 9.52
N ALA A 60 -13.47 -3.79 10.32
CA ALA A 60 -12.65 -2.58 10.31
C ALA A 60 -11.51 -2.66 9.27
N PHE A 61 -11.26 -3.84 8.69
CA PHE A 61 -10.22 -3.98 7.68
C PHE A 61 -10.66 -3.35 6.34
N PRO A 62 -9.89 -2.43 5.75
CA PRO A 62 -10.27 -1.79 4.49
C PRO A 62 -10.38 -2.80 3.35
N LEU A 63 -11.56 -2.91 2.73
CA LEU A 63 -11.82 -3.77 1.57
C LEU A 63 -10.86 -3.46 0.41
N GLN A 64 -10.46 -2.21 0.23
CA GLN A 64 -9.47 -1.80 -0.77
C GLN A 64 -8.08 -2.39 -0.54
N ALA A 65 -7.70 -2.63 0.72
CA ALA A 65 -6.46 -3.31 1.07
C ALA A 65 -6.59 -4.83 0.82
N MET A 66 -7.77 -5.41 1.02
CA MET A 66 -8.07 -6.79 0.63
C MET A 66 -8.01 -6.98 -0.89
N ALA A 67 -8.55 -6.03 -1.65
CA ALA A 67 -8.70 -6.10 -3.10
C ALA A 67 -7.37 -6.14 -3.87
N VAL A 68 -6.25 -5.77 -3.22
CA VAL A 68 -4.91 -5.77 -3.82
C VAL A 68 -4.01 -6.88 -3.28
N GLU A 69 -4.55 -7.83 -2.52
CA GLU A 69 -3.77 -8.90 -1.89
C GLU A 69 -2.86 -9.61 -2.91
N SER A 70 -1.61 -9.84 -2.49
CA SER A 70 -0.54 -10.43 -3.31
C SER A 70 0.47 -11.14 -2.42
N LEU A 71 0.49 -12.46 -2.50
CA LEU A 71 1.45 -13.31 -1.80
C LEU A 71 2.88 -13.06 -2.27
N ALA A 72 3.07 -12.71 -3.56
CA ALA A 72 4.35 -12.33 -4.10
C ALA A 72 4.86 -11.03 -3.44
N MET A 73 4.03 -9.99 -3.37
CA MET A 73 4.38 -8.74 -2.69
C MET A 73 4.71 -8.98 -1.21
N ARG A 74 3.90 -9.78 -0.49
CA ARG A 74 4.18 -10.14 0.91
C ARG A 74 5.52 -10.81 1.10
N ARG A 75 5.86 -11.74 0.20
CA ARG A 75 7.15 -12.43 0.25
C ARG A 75 8.30 -11.46 0.03
N GLU A 76 8.23 -10.60 -0.97
CA GLU A 76 9.32 -9.65 -1.29
C GLU A 76 9.47 -8.60 -0.19
N VAL A 77 8.38 -8.06 0.37
CA VAL A 77 8.45 -7.14 1.51
C VAL A 77 9.06 -7.82 2.72
N ARG A 78 8.61 -9.04 3.08
CA ARG A 78 9.19 -9.78 4.21
C ARG A 78 10.66 -10.07 4.00
N ARG A 79 11.05 -10.45 2.78
CA ARG A 79 12.45 -10.72 2.42
C ARG A 79 13.30 -9.47 2.59
N ALA A 80 12.85 -8.35 2.03
CA ALA A 80 13.55 -7.07 2.12
C ALA A 80 13.71 -6.61 3.58
N VAL A 81 12.64 -6.67 4.38
CA VAL A 81 12.67 -6.26 5.79
C VAL A 81 13.60 -7.16 6.62
N ALA A 82 13.62 -8.47 6.35
CA ALA A 82 14.48 -9.40 7.07
C ALA A 82 15.96 -9.30 6.66
N SER A 83 16.25 -9.03 5.39
CA SER A 83 17.63 -8.95 4.88
C SER A 83 18.28 -7.59 5.12
N THR A 84 17.45 -6.54 5.17
CA THR A 84 17.89 -5.17 5.09
C THR A 84 17.39 -4.45 6.34
N GLY A 85 18.31 -4.13 7.26
CA GLY A 85 17.99 -3.32 8.43
C GLY A 85 17.64 -1.89 8.04
N TYR A 86 16.41 -1.68 7.55
CA TYR A 86 15.87 -0.36 7.23
C TYR A 86 15.59 0.43 8.50
N ASP A 87 15.93 1.71 8.47
CA ASP A 87 15.64 2.67 9.53
C ASP A 87 14.17 3.11 9.47
N VAL A 88 13.65 3.26 8.24
CA VAL A 88 12.29 3.71 7.97
C VAL A 88 11.67 2.88 6.86
N ILE A 89 10.40 2.48 7.03
CA ILE A 89 9.56 1.90 5.99
C ILE A 89 8.50 2.93 5.63
N HIS A 90 8.70 3.65 4.53
CA HIS A 90 7.73 4.62 4.05
C HIS A 90 6.65 3.88 3.25
N VAL A 91 5.42 3.94 3.74
CA VAL A 91 4.27 3.33 3.09
C VAL A 91 3.39 4.41 2.49
N GLU A 92 3.32 4.45 1.16
CA GLU A 92 2.33 5.24 0.44
C GLU A 92 1.05 4.41 0.31
N HIS A 93 -0.07 4.98 0.79
CA HIS A 93 -1.41 4.42 0.66
C HIS A 93 -1.69 3.21 1.58
N VAL A 94 -2.90 3.18 2.18
CA VAL A 94 -3.35 2.08 3.07
C VAL A 94 -3.24 0.68 2.45
N ARG A 95 -3.32 0.59 1.12
CA ARG A 95 -3.21 -0.66 0.36
C ARG A 95 -1.85 -1.33 0.54
N ALA A 96 -0.77 -0.55 0.62
CA ALA A 96 0.57 -1.07 0.80
C ALA A 96 0.87 -1.43 2.27
N LEU A 97 0.18 -0.77 3.23
CA LEU A 97 0.38 -1.00 4.66
C LEU A 97 0.12 -2.45 5.06
N ALA A 98 -0.88 -3.08 4.44
CA ALA A 98 -1.25 -4.46 4.71
C ALA A 98 -0.11 -5.46 4.41
N PHE A 99 0.88 -5.10 3.58
CA PHE A 99 2.02 -5.96 3.25
C PHE A 99 3.16 -5.89 4.26
N VAL A 100 3.21 -4.87 5.10
CA VAL A 100 4.26 -4.73 6.12
C VAL A 100 4.05 -5.75 7.24
N PRO A 101 5.05 -6.59 7.56
CA PRO A 101 5.02 -7.48 8.72
C PRO A 101 4.75 -6.72 10.02
N GLU A 102 3.95 -7.28 10.92
CA GLU A 102 3.52 -6.62 12.16
C GLU A 102 4.70 -6.23 13.06
N ASP A 103 5.69 -7.10 13.18
CA ASP A 103 6.93 -6.89 13.92
C ASP A 103 7.77 -5.73 13.36
N ALA A 104 7.59 -5.37 12.09
CA ALA A 104 8.28 -4.25 11.45
C ALA A 104 7.49 -2.93 11.44
N ARG A 105 6.22 -2.93 11.88
CA ARG A 105 5.34 -1.75 11.81
C ARG A 105 5.82 -0.58 12.67
N HIS A 106 6.62 -0.82 13.71
CA HIS A 106 7.23 0.23 14.53
C HIS A 106 8.17 1.17 13.76
N ARG A 107 8.59 0.79 12.54
CA ARG A 107 9.45 1.61 11.66
C ARG A 107 8.67 2.30 10.53
N VAL A 108 7.36 2.15 10.51
CA VAL A 108 6.53 2.64 9.41
C VAL A 108 6.32 4.14 9.53
N LEU A 109 6.70 4.87 8.47
CA LEU A 109 6.20 6.20 8.19
C LEU A 109 5.03 6.05 7.23
N PHE A 110 3.80 6.21 7.75
CA PHE A 110 2.61 6.10 6.93
C PHE A 110 2.28 7.45 6.27
N ASP A 111 2.26 7.45 4.95
CA ASP A 111 1.94 8.63 4.14
C ASP A 111 0.47 8.54 3.70
N ALA A 112 -0.36 9.22 4.48
CA ALA A 112 -1.80 9.32 4.29
C ALA A 112 -2.10 10.30 3.16
N VAL A 113 -2.05 9.79 1.95
CA VAL A 113 -2.02 10.61 0.75
C VAL A 113 -3.36 11.15 0.26
N ASP A 114 -4.49 10.71 0.85
CA ASP A 114 -5.84 11.15 0.49
C ASP A 114 -6.82 10.97 1.65
N CYS A 115 -7.91 11.75 1.65
CA CYS A 115 -9.10 11.45 2.46
C CYS A 115 -9.85 10.29 1.80
N LEU A 116 -9.53 9.06 2.19
CA LEU A 116 -10.15 7.85 1.63
C LEU A 116 -11.68 7.91 1.73
N THR A 117 -12.22 8.37 2.85
CA THR A 117 -13.66 8.53 3.06
C THR A 117 -14.33 9.40 2.00
N ASP A 118 -13.71 10.54 1.67
CA ASP A 118 -14.24 11.47 0.67
C ASP A 118 -14.05 10.91 -0.75
N LEU A 119 -12.88 10.34 -1.04
CA LEU A 119 -12.59 9.67 -2.32
C LEU A 119 -13.65 8.59 -2.64
N PHE A 120 -13.94 7.71 -1.68
CA PHE A 120 -14.95 6.66 -1.86
C PHE A 120 -16.37 7.22 -1.92
N SER A 121 -16.69 8.27 -1.14
CA SER A 121 -17.98 8.97 -1.21
C SER A 121 -18.23 9.54 -2.62
N GLN A 122 -17.23 10.21 -3.20
CA GLN A 122 -17.32 10.82 -4.53
C GLN A 122 -17.33 9.77 -5.64
N ALA A 123 -16.62 8.65 -5.47
CA ALA A 123 -16.57 7.59 -6.47
C ALA A 123 -17.83 6.70 -6.50
N ALA A 124 -18.55 6.58 -5.37
CA ALA A 124 -19.70 5.66 -5.24
C ALA A 124 -20.80 5.85 -6.31
N PRO A 125 -21.24 7.07 -6.69
CA PRO A 125 -22.27 7.28 -7.70
C PRO A 125 -21.91 6.74 -9.09
N TYR A 126 -20.62 6.79 -9.44
CA TYR A 126 -20.10 6.36 -10.75
C TYR A 126 -19.87 4.86 -10.85
N GLN A 127 -20.02 4.10 -9.75
CA GLN A 127 -19.90 2.65 -9.77
C GLN A 127 -21.18 1.98 -10.26
N ARG A 128 -21.01 0.80 -10.87
CA ARG A 128 -22.12 -0.11 -11.22
C ARG A 128 -22.90 -0.47 -9.96
N VAL A 129 -24.22 -0.69 -10.10
CA VAL A 129 -25.14 -0.97 -8.98
C VAL A 129 -24.60 -2.02 -8.00
N ALA A 130 -24.04 -3.12 -8.51
CA ALA A 130 -23.46 -4.20 -7.70
C ALA A 130 -22.23 -3.80 -6.85
N ARG A 131 -21.50 -2.74 -7.23
CA ARG A 131 -20.29 -2.28 -6.51
C ARG A 131 -20.53 -1.05 -5.62
N ARG A 132 -21.67 -0.37 -5.77
CA ARG A 132 -22.03 0.80 -4.95
C ARG A 132 -22.00 0.53 -3.43
N PRO A 133 -22.48 -0.63 -2.92
CA PRO A 133 -22.43 -0.89 -1.47
C PRO A 133 -21.01 -0.94 -0.92
N ILE A 134 -20.06 -1.54 -1.65
CA ILE A 134 -18.65 -1.63 -1.26
C ILE A 134 -18.05 -0.23 -1.08
N PHE A 135 -18.35 0.69 -2.01
CA PHE A 135 -17.84 2.06 -1.96
C PHE A 135 -18.50 2.88 -0.85
N ARG A 136 -19.77 2.64 -0.53
CA ARG A 136 -20.44 3.28 0.61
C ARG A 136 -19.83 2.82 1.94
N GLN A 137 -19.60 1.52 2.08
CA GLN A 137 -18.95 0.95 3.26
C GLN A 137 -17.53 1.55 3.47
N GLU A 138 -16.71 1.63 2.43
CA GLU A 138 -15.38 2.28 2.49
C GLU A 138 -15.46 3.79 2.84
N ALA A 139 -16.57 4.44 2.47
CA ALA A 139 -16.86 5.81 2.88
C ALA A 139 -17.41 5.93 4.30
N GLY A 140 -17.54 4.82 5.06
CA GLY A 140 -18.15 4.81 6.38
C GLY A 140 -19.65 5.13 6.36
N ARG A 141 -20.35 4.79 5.26
CA ARG A 141 -21.78 5.08 5.03
C ARG A 141 -22.59 3.82 4.75
#